data_AF-A0A562UQ06-F1
#
_entry.id   AF-A0A562UQ06-F1
#
_cell.length_a   1.000
_cell.length_b   1.000
_cell.length_c   1.000
_cell.angle_alpha   90.00
_cell.angle_beta   90.00
_cell.angle_gamma   90.00
#
_symmetry.space_group_name_H-M   'P 1'
#
loop_
_entity.id
_entity.type
_entity.pdbx_description
1 polymer ?
#
loop_
_entity_poly.entity_id
_entity_poly.type
_entity_poly.pdbx_seq_one_letter_code
_entity_poly.pdbx_strand_id
1 'polypeptide(L)' 'MSLFEKFGDGMLARLVPTRQAAAGCPHETYYEYRCNQGKRQIRTCTVLLNCTSSCGTWRTFDLC' A
#
# COMPACT_ATOMS: atom_id res chain seq x y z
N MET A 1 7.35 47.55 -1.96
CA MET A 1 7.43 46.37 -1.06
C MET A 1 6.90 45.17 -1.81
N SER A 2 7.54 44.03 -2.02
CA SER A 2 8.94 43.63 -2.18
C SER A 2 8.83 42.32 -2.97
N LEU A 3 9.33 42.27 -4.21
CA LEU A 3 9.27 41.07 -5.07
C LEU A 3 10.20 39.94 -4.60
N PHE A 4 11.04 40.20 -3.58
CA PHE A 4 12.12 39.31 -3.16
C PHE A 4 11.68 38.15 -2.27
N GLU A 5 10.51 38.24 -1.62
CA GLU A 5 10.07 37.18 -0.69
C GLU A 5 9.59 35.91 -1.41
N LYS A 6 9.21 36.00 -2.70
CA LYS A 6 8.73 34.82 -3.46
C LYS A 6 9.84 33.92 -3.99
N PHE A 7 11.09 34.36 -4.00
CA PHE A 7 12.21 33.55 -4.51
C PHE A 7 12.83 32.64 -3.44
N GLY A 8 12.66 32.95 -2.15
CA GLY A 8 13.16 32.11 -1.05
C GLY A 8 12.45 30.75 -0.96
N ASP A 9 11.11 30.75 -1.04
CA ASP A 9 10.30 29.54 -0.98
C ASP A 9 10.53 28.58 -2.16
N GLY A 10 10.84 29.12 -3.34
CA GLY A 10 11.09 28.31 -4.54
C GLY A 10 12.39 27.51 -4.49
N MET A 11 13.40 27.97 -3.74
CA MET A 11 14.69 27.28 -3.61
C MET A 11 14.66 26.19 -2.53
N LEU A 12 13.93 26.40 -1.43
CA LEU A 12 13.73 25.37 -0.40
C LEU A 12 12.90 24.18 -0.91
N ALA A 13 11.93 24.41 -1.79
CA ALA A 13 11.15 23.35 -2.43
C ALA A 13 11.96 22.48 -3.40
N ARG A 14 13.15 22.93 -3.82
CA ARG A 14 14.01 22.24 -4.80
C ARG A 14 15.17 21.47 -4.16
N LEU A 15 15.53 21.81 -2.91
CA LEU A 15 16.61 21.15 -2.16
C LEU A 15 16.12 20.02 -1.26
N VAL A 16 14.85 20.06 -0.84
CA VAL A 16 14.24 18.93 -0.16
C VAL A 16 13.77 17.99 -1.25
N PRO A 17 14.38 16.81 -1.45
CA PRO A 17 13.71 15.80 -2.24
C PRO A 17 12.35 15.63 -1.58
N THR A 18 11.28 15.90 -2.33
CA THR A 18 9.96 15.33 -2.07
C THR A 18 10.13 13.83 -2.23
N ARG A 19 10.86 13.21 -1.28
CA ARG A 19 10.56 11.87 -0.89
C ARG A 19 9.11 12.02 -0.50
N GLN A 20 8.23 11.53 -1.38
CA GLN A 20 7.06 10.83 -0.90
C GLN A 20 7.61 10.08 0.29
N ALA A 21 7.31 10.55 1.51
CA ALA A 21 7.41 9.68 2.64
C ALA A 21 6.63 8.49 2.11
N ALA A 22 7.33 7.40 1.83
CA ALA A 22 6.70 6.16 1.46
C ALA A 22 5.90 5.88 2.72
N ALA A 23 4.68 6.40 2.75
CA ALA A 23 3.71 6.13 3.77
C ALA A 23 3.59 4.64 3.57
N GLY A 24 4.32 3.89 4.41
CA GLY A 24 4.41 2.45 4.28
C GLY A 24 3.00 1.97 4.10
N CYS A 25 2.77 1.12 3.09
CA CYS A 25 1.42 0.65 2.82
C CYS A 25 0.78 0.20 4.14
N PRO A 26 -0.49 0.54 4.39
CA PRO A 26 -1.11 0.25 5.67
C PRO A 26 -0.90 -1.21 6.00
N HIS A 27 -0.45 -1.50 7.23
CA HIS A 27 -0.33 -2.87 7.66
C HIS A 27 -1.73 -3.42 7.92
N GLU A 28 -2.31 -4.01 6.88
CA GLU A 28 -3.68 -4.52 6.90
C GLU A 28 -3.71 -6.01 6.59
N THR A 29 -4.53 -6.73 7.34
CA THR A 29 -4.81 -8.15 7.10
C THR A 29 -6.22 -8.27 6.55
N TYR A 30 -6.35 -8.90 5.39
CA TYR A 30 -7.62 -9.14 4.73
C TYR A 30 -7.79 -10.62 4.37
N TYR A 31 -9.05 -11.02 4.19
CA TYR A 31 -9.41 -12.35 3.70
C TYR A 31 -9.73 -12.26 2.21
N GLU A 32 -9.10 -13.13 1.43
CA GLU A 32 -9.38 -13.26 0.02
C GLU A 32 -10.15 -14.55 -0.22
N TYR A 33 -11.26 -14.44 -0.96
CA TYR A 33 -12.11 -15.56 -1.31
C TYR A 33 -12.04 -15.80 -2.81
N ARG A 34 -12.02 -17.06 -3.21
CA ARG A 34 -12.17 -17.43 -4.61
C ARG A 34 -12.95 -18.72 -4.76
N CYS A 35 -13.54 -18.90 -5.94
CA CYS A 35 -14.07 -20.18 -6.36
C CYS A 35 -13.11 -20.79 -7.38
N ASN A 36 -12.62 -22.00 -7.12
CA ASN A 36 -11.74 -22.72 -8.03
C ASN A 36 -12.23 -24.16 -8.17
N GLN A 37 -12.58 -24.57 -9.39
CA GLN A 37 -13.09 -25.93 -9.70
C GLN A 37 -14.26 -26.36 -8.79
N GLY A 38 -15.24 -25.47 -8.59
CA GLY A 38 -16.42 -25.74 -7.76
C GLY A 38 -16.14 -25.80 -6.25
N LYS A 39 -14.96 -25.35 -5.81
CA LYS A 39 -14.58 -25.30 -4.40
C LYS A 39 -14.34 -23.86 -3.99
N ARG A 40 -15.01 -23.43 -2.91
CA ARG A 40 -14.80 -22.14 -2.27
C ARG A 40 -13.55 -22.21 -1.42
N GLN A 41 -12.61 -21.34 -1.74
CA GLN A 41 -11.31 -21.24 -1.08
C GLN A 41 -11.18 -19.88 -0.41
N ILE A 42 -10.57 -19.88 0.76
CA ILE A 42 -10.18 -18.69 1.52
C ILE A 42 -8.68 -18.69 1.75
N ARG A 43 -8.06 -17.53 1.70
CA ARG A 43 -6.72 -17.31 2.24
C ARG A 43 -6.66 -16.00 2.99
N THR A 44 -5.72 -15.90 3.92
CA THR A 44 -5.41 -14.65 4.62
C THR A 44 -4.22 -14.00 3.92
N CYS A 45 -4.33 -12.71 3.64
CA CYS A 45 -3.26 -11.89 3.09
C CYS A 45 -3.00 -10.72 4.01
N THR A 46 -1.73 -10.35 4.13
CA THR A 46 -1.28 -9.23 4.94
C THR A 46 -0.44 -8.30 4.08
N VAL A 47 -0.83 -7.05 4.00
CA VAL A 47 -0.04 -5.98 3.40
C VAL A 47 1.01 -5.57 4.44
N LEU A 48 2.27 -5.61 4.03
CA LEU A 48 3.40 -5.22 4.85
C LEU A 48 3.71 -3.73 4.62
N LEU A 49 4.37 -3.11 5.59
CA LEU A 49 4.76 -1.69 5.53
C LEU A 49 5.72 -1.39 4.36
N ASN A 50 6.32 -2.41 3.76
CA ASN A 50 7.12 -2.31 2.53
C ASN A 50 6.28 -2.44 1.24
N CYS A 51 4.96 -2.34 1.32
CA CYS A 51 4.04 -2.48 0.19
C CYS A 51 4.07 -3.84 -0.51
N THR A 52 4.57 -4.87 0.18
CA THR A 52 4.45 -6.25 -0.30
C THR A 52 3.27 -6.93 0.36
N SER A 53 2.50 -7.69 -0.43
CA SER A 53 1.41 -8.51 0.09
C SER A 53 1.92 -9.92 0.31
N SER A 54 1.90 -10.36 1.57
CA SER A 54 2.21 -11.75 1.94
C SER A 54 0.92 -12.51 2.15
N CYS A 55 0.69 -13.55 1.36
CA CYS A 55 -0.53 -14.34 1.42
C CYS A 55 -0.23 -15.77 1.88
N GLY A 56 -1.06 -16.29 2.79
CA GLY A 56 -1.03 -17.68 3.21
C GLY A 56 -1.56 -18.63 2.13
N THR A 57 -1.48 -19.93 2.44
CA THR A 57 -2.00 -20.99 1.57
C THR A 57 -3.53 -20.94 1.48
N TRP A 58 -4.06 -21.27 0.30
CA TRP A 58 -5.49 -21.45 0.10
C TRP A 58 -6.03 -22.62 0.92
N ARG A 59 -7.10 -22.37 1.65
CA ARG A 59 -7.87 -23.38 2.37
C ARG A 59 -9.24 -23.51 1.72
N THR A 60 -9.62 -24.72 1.37
CA THR A 60 -10.98 -25.02 0.92
C THR A 60 -11.88 -25.15 2.14
N PHE A 61 -13.03 -24.48 2.13
CA PHE A 61 -13.97 -24.55 3.25
C PHE A 61 -15.41 -24.81 2.83
N ASP A 62 -15.76 -24.60 1.56
CA ASP A 62 -17.11 -24.88 1.06
C ASP A 62 -17.08 -25.24 -0.44
N LEU A 63 -18.24 -25.59 -0.99
CA LEU A 63 -18.49 -25.65 -2.42
C LEU A 63 -18.90 -24.26 -2.93
N CYS A 64 -18.61 -24.05 -4.20
CA CYS A 64 -19.07 -22.93 -5.01
C CYS A 64 -19.53 -23.54 -6.35
#